data_AF-A0A7W1UHS9-F1
#
_entry.id   AF-A0A7W1UHS9-F1
#
_cell.length_a   1.000
_cell.length_b   1.000
_cell.length_c   1.000
_cell.angle_alpha   90.00
_cell.angle_beta   90.00
_cell.angle_gamma   90.00
#
_symmetry.space_group_name_H-M   'P 1'
#
loop_
_entity.id
_entity.type
_entity.pdbx_description
1 polymer ?
#
loop_
_entity_poly.entity_id
_entity_poly.type
_entity_poly.pdbx_seq_one_letter_code
_entity_poly.pdbx_strand_id
1 'polypeptide(L)'
;MSKGLPDNQLAELLQTAVDAAHVAAVPIRAYFERQNLRITEKIDGSPVTQADQEGEALIRSHLLSNALIGPLDILGEEEGLQGTGTRWQWIVDPIDGTRSFIHG
;
A
#
# COMPACT_ATOMS: atom_id res chain seq x y z
N MET A 1 -13.68 11.37 25.60
CA MET A 1 -13.12 10.15 24.98
C MET A 1 -13.68 10.05 23.59
N SER A 2 -12.85 10.08 22.54
CA SER A 2 -13.38 10.02 21.18
C SER A 2 -13.84 8.59 20.88
N LYS A 3 -15.12 8.39 20.54
CA LYS A 3 -15.64 7.10 20.07
C LYS A 3 -14.81 6.65 18.85
N GLY A 4 -14.52 5.35 18.79
CA GLY A 4 -13.90 4.70 17.62
C GLY A 4 -14.86 4.68 16.43
N LEU A 5 -14.40 4.10 15.31
CA LEU A 5 -15.25 3.87 14.15
C LEU A 5 -16.37 2.88 14.52
N PRO A 6 -17.62 3.09 14.05
CA PRO A 6 -18.68 2.08 14.14
C PRO A 6 -18.30 0.79 13.40
N ASP A 7 -18.82 -0.35 13.86
CA ASP A 7 -18.46 -1.68 13.34
C ASP A 7 -18.66 -1.82 11.83
N ASN A 8 -19.71 -1.21 11.26
CA ASN A 8 -19.97 -1.24 9.83
C ASN A 8 -18.91 -0.45 9.02
N GLN A 9 -18.40 0.66 9.57
CA GLN A 9 -17.30 1.40 8.94
C GLN A 9 -16.00 0.62 9.04
N LEU A 10 -15.73 -0.05 10.17
CA LEU A 10 -14.55 -0.88 10.32
C LEU A 10 -14.57 -2.08 9.36
N ALA A 11 -15.72 -2.74 9.22
CA ALA A 11 -15.88 -3.84 8.27
C ALA A 11 -15.64 -3.39 6.82
N GLU A 12 -16.10 -2.20 6.46
CA GLU A 12 -15.87 -1.62 5.13
C GLU A 12 -14.39 -1.31 4.87
N LEU A 13 -13.70 -0.70 5.85
CA LEU A 13 -12.25 -0.45 5.74
C LEU A 13 -11.48 -1.77 5.59
N LEU A 14 -11.85 -2.79 6.35
CA LEU A 14 -11.24 -4.11 6.23
C LEU A 14 -11.42 -4.68 4.82
N GLN A 15 -12.64 -4.63 4.28
CA GLN A 15 -12.90 -5.11 2.92
C GLN A 15 -12.08 -4.33 1.89
N THR A 16 -12.01 -3.00 2.03
CA THR A 16 -11.20 -2.13 1.16
C THR A 16 -9.71 -2.52 1.22
N ALA A 17 -9.18 -2.78 2.41
CA ALA A 17 -7.78 -3.20 2.59
C ALA A 17 -7.50 -4.57 1.96
N VAL A 18 -8.43 -5.52 2.11
CA VAL A 18 -8.33 -6.85 1.49
C VAL A 18 -8.32 -6.74 -0.03
N ASP A 19 -9.20 -5.94 -0.61
CA ASP A 19 -9.27 -5.75 -2.06
C ASP A 19 -8.02 -5.05 -2.61
N ALA A 20 -7.53 -4.02 -1.91
CA ALA A 20 -6.28 -3.35 -2.23
C ALA A 20 -5.09 -4.32 -2.24
N ALA A 21 -4.98 -5.17 -1.22
CA ALA A 21 -3.94 -6.18 -1.13
C ALA A 21 -4.03 -7.21 -2.26
N HIS A 22 -5.23 -7.70 -2.60
CA HIS A 22 -5.40 -8.64 -3.71
C HIS A 22 -5.00 -8.06 -5.06
N VAL A 23 -5.38 -6.81 -5.33
CA VAL A 23 -5.04 -6.15 -6.61
C VAL A 23 -3.53 -5.93 -6.72
N ALA A 24 -2.86 -5.50 -5.65
CA ALA A 24 -1.41 -5.32 -5.66
C ALA A 24 -0.64 -6.66 -5.72
N ALA A 25 -1.18 -7.74 -5.14
CA ALA A 25 -0.55 -9.05 -5.16
C ALA A 25 -0.35 -9.61 -6.58
N VAL A 26 -1.23 -9.26 -7.53
CA VAL A 26 -1.14 -9.75 -8.93
C VAL A 26 0.16 -9.33 -9.61
N PRO A 27 0.48 -8.02 -9.77
CA PRO A 27 1.76 -7.61 -10.35
C PRO A 27 2.94 -7.94 -9.46
N ILE A 28 2.85 -7.81 -8.13
CA ILE A 28 3.95 -8.16 -7.20
C ILE A 28 4.40 -9.62 -7.43
N ARG A 29 3.45 -10.55 -7.49
CA ARG A 29 3.74 -11.97 -7.77
C ARG A 29 4.34 -12.16 -9.16
N ALA A 30 3.81 -11.46 -10.16
CA ALA A 30 4.37 -11.53 -11.51
C ALA A 30 5.81 -11.01 -11.59
N TYR A 31 6.16 -9.99 -10.80
CA TYR A 31 7.53 -9.50 -10.68
C TYR A 31 8.45 -10.49 -9.98
N PHE A 32 7.97 -11.13 -8.90
CA PHE A 32 8.72 -12.16 -8.18
C PHE A 32 9.07 -13.37 -9.07
N GLU A 33 8.16 -13.75 -9.98
CA GLU A 33 8.36 -14.87 -10.91
C GLU A 33 9.28 -14.53 -12.11
N ARG A 34 9.59 -13.25 -12.35
CA ARG A 34 10.34 -12.78 -13.53
C ARG A 34 11.78 -12.43 -13.20
N GLN A 35 12.70 -12.68 -14.15
CA GLN A 35 14.14 -12.42 -13.97
C GLN A 35 14.56 -10.96 -14.27
N ASN A 36 13.67 -10.10 -14.75
CA ASN A 36 13.99 -8.73 -15.17
C ASN A 36 13.44 -7.65 -14.23
N LEU A 37 13.40 -7.93 -12.92
CA LEU A 37 13.00 -6.97 -11.91
C LEU A 37 13.98 -5.79 -11.87
N ARG A 38 13.49 -4.57 -12.13
CA ARG A 38 14.31 -3.37 -11.96
C ARG A 38 14.39 -3.02 -10.48
N ILE A 39 15.61 -2.88 -9.99
CA ILE A 39 15.95 -2.47 -8.63
C ILE A 39 16.59 -1.08 -8.69
N THR A 40 16.14 -0.18 -7.83
CA THR A 40 16.71 1.15 -7.59
C THR A 40 17.09 1.26 -6.11
N GLU A 41 17.95 2.20 -5.78
CA GLU A 41 18.35 2.47 -4.40
C GLU A 41 17.74 3.80 -3.92
N LYS A 42 17.14 3.80 -2.73
CA LYS A 42 16.66 5.01 -2.05
C LYS A 42 17.85 5.81 -1.50
N ILE A 43 17.61 7.05 -1.06
CA ILE A 43 18.67 7.95 -0.53
C ILE A 43 19.43 7.32 0.65
N ASP A 44 18.76 6.50 1.46
CA ASP A 44 19.32 5.85 2.64
C ASP A 44 20.02 4.51 2.34
N GLY A 45 20.12 4.11 1.07
CA GLY A 45 20.77 2.85 0.66
C GLY A 45 19.87 1.61 0.74
N SER A 46 18.58 1.76 1.06
CA SER A 46 17.61 0.68 0.97
C SER A 46 17.19 0.43 -0.49
N PRO A 47 17.00 -0.83 -0.92
CA PRO A 47 16.53 -1.11 -2.27
C PRO A 47 15.01 -0.88 -2.39
N VAL A 48 14.58 -0.46 -3.57
CA VAL A 48 13.18 -0.40 -4.00
C VAL A 48 13.07 -1.01 -5.38
N THR A 49 12.00 -1.75 -5.65
CA THR A 49 11.78 -2.41 -6.94
C THR A 49 10.56 -1.83 -7.66
N GLN A 50 10.39 -2.21 -8.93
CA GLN A 50 9.15 -1.95 -9.67
C GLN A 50 7.92 -2.55 -8.97
N ALA A 51 8.09 -3.68 -8.26
CA ALA A 51 6.99 -4.32 -7.55
C ALA A 51 6.50 -3.47 -6.38
N ASP A 52 7.42 -2.84 -5.62
CA ASP A 52 7.08 -1.91 -4.55
C ASP A 52 6.30 -0.70 -5.12
N GLN A 53 6.84 -0.06 -6.16
CA GLN A 53 6.26 1.15 -6.75
C GLN A 53 4.88 0.90 -7.36
N GLU A 54 4.73 -0.17 -8.15
CA GLU A 54 3.45 -0.50 -8.78
C GLU A 54 2.43 -1.03 -7.76
N GLY A 55 2.89 -1.80 -6.78
CA GLY A 55 2.08 -2.27 -5.67
C GLY A 55 1.51 -1.12 -4.85
N GLU A 56 2.34 -0.15 -4.46
CA GLU A 56 1.90 1.03 -3.71
C GLU A 56 0.86 1.83 -4.51
N ALA A 57 1.13 2.13 -5.78
CA ALA A 57 0.21 2.90 -6.61
C ALA A 57 -1.18 2.24 -6.71
N LEU A 58 -1.23 0.91 -6.84
CA LEU A 58 -2.48 0.14 -6.89
C LEU A 58 -3.20 0.14 -5.54
N ILE A 59 -2.48 -0.07 -4.44
CA ILE A 59 -3.05 0.00 -3.09
C ILE A 59 -3.67 1.38 -2.87
N ARG A 60 -2.91 2.45 -3.13
CA ARG A 60 -3.37 3.84 -2.95
C ARG A 60 -4.62 4.14 -3.77
N SER A 61 -4.63 3.75 -5.04
CA SER A 61 -5.79 3.90 -5.92
C SER A 61 -7.04 3.24 -5.34
N HIS A 62 -6.90 2.01 -4.83
CA HIS A 62 -8.02 1.28 -4.24
C HIS A 62 -8.48 1.90 -2.91
N LEU A 63 -7.56 2.26 -2.02
CA LEU A 63 -7.89 2.86 -0.72
C LEU A 63 -8.64 4.21 -0.87
N LEU A 64 -8.31 5.00 -1.89
CA LEU A 64 -8.97 6.27 -2.19
C LEU A 64 -10.40 6.10 -2.75
N SER A 65 -10.75 4.91 -3.22
CA SER A 65 -12.06 4.64 -3.85
C SER A 65 -13.20 4.38 -2.85
N ASN A 66 -12.93 4.35 -1.53
CA ASN A 66 -13.93 4.03 -0.52
C ASN A 66 -15.02 5.12 -0.41
N ALA A 67 -16.25 4.77 -0.81
CA ALA A 67 -17.36 5.71 -0.87
C ALA A 67 -18.08 5.94 0.48
N LEU A 68 -18.02 5.01 1.43
CA LEU A 68 -18.79 5.10 2.69
C LEU A 68 -18.12 5.95 3.76
N ILE A 69 -16.78 5.99 3.75
CA ILE A 69 -15.99 6.71 4.75
C ILE A 69 -15.33 7.96 4.15
N GLY A 70 -15.27 8.03 2.82
CA GLY A 70 -14.52 9.04 2.10
C GLY A 70 -13.01 8.75 2.12
N PRO A 71 -12.22 9.55 1.38
CA PRO A 71 -10.77 9.36 1.34
C PRO A 71 -10.16 9.65 2.71
N LEU A 72 -9.35 8.71 3.18
CA LEU A 72 -8.45 8.89 4.32
C LEU A 72 -7.06 9.28 3.81
N ASP A 73 -6.28 9.95 4.64
CA ASP A 73 -4.86 10.17 4.41
C ASP A 73 -4.15 8.82 4.25
N ILE A 74 -3.12 8.78 3.40
CA ILE A 74 -2.31 7.59 3.15
C ILE A 74 -0.85 7.97 3.33
N LEU A 75 -0.15 7.25 4.20
CA LEU A 75 1.30 7.29 4.32
C LEU A 75 1.86 6.00 3.72
N GLY A 76 2.39 6.10 2.51
CA GLY A 76 3.07 4.98 1.86
C GLY A 76 4.58 5.06 2.03
N GLU A 77 5.26 3.92 1.91
CA GLU A 77 6.71 3.84 1.99
C GLU A 77 7.42 4.53 0.82
N GLU A 78 6.83 4.46 -0.37
CA GLU A 78 7.46 4.93 -1.62
C GLU A 78 7.05 6.36 -2.01
N GLU A 79 5.75 6.68 -1.95
CA GLU A 79 5.24 8.00 -2.35
C GLU A 79 5.00 8.94 -1.15
N GLY A 80 5.22 8.46 0.07
CA GLY A 80 5.06 9.25 1.29
C GLY A 80 3.60 9.63 1.57
N LEU A 81 3.42 10.76 2.28
CA LEU A 81 2.11 11.22 2.74
C LEU A 81 1.28 11.85 1.60
N GLN A 82 0.05 11.37 1.45
CA GLN A 82 -1.01 12.01 0.66
C GLN A 82 -2.22 12.25 1.55
N GLY A 83 -2.68 13.50 1.61
CA GLY A 83 -3.79 13.89 2.45
C GLY A 83 -3.56 15.24 3.14
N THR A 84 -4.52 15.65 3.98
CA THR A 84 -4.52 16.98 4.62
C THR A 84 -4.84 16.96 6.11
N GLY A 85 -4.75 15.80 6.76
CA GLY A 85 -4.91 15.63 8.20
C GLY A 85 -6.24 15.01 8.59
N THR A 86 -6.63 13.91 7.95
CA THR A 86 -7.77 13.12 8.42
C THR A 86 -7.48 12.50 9.78
N ARG A 87 -8.53 12.27 10.56
CA ARG A 87 -8.38 11.67 11.91
C ARG A 87 -7.77 10.27 11.88
N TRP A 88 -8.01 9.52 10.81
CA TRP A 88 -7.47 8.19 10.58
C TRP A 88 -6.67 8.21 9.28
N GLN A 89 -5.59 7.43 9.22
CA GLN A 89 -4.77 7.30 8.03
C GLN A 89 -4.47 5.83 7.76
N TRP A 90 -4.26 5.50 6.50
CA TRP A 90 -3.65 4.25 6.08
C TRP A 90 -2.13 4.36 6.17
N ILE A 91 -1.47 3.26 6.54
CA ILE A 91 -0.03 3.10 6.42
C ILE A 91 0.19 1.93 5.47
N VAL A 92 0.96 2.15 4.42
CA VAL A 92 1.12 1.19 3.32
C VAL A 92 2.60 0.88 3.15
N ASP A 93 2.91 -0.41 3.22
CA ASP A 93 4.16 -1.02 2.79
C ASP A 93 3.77 -2.14 1.82
N PRO A 94 4.06 -2.01 0.51
CA PRO A 94 3.71 -3.03 -0.48
C PRO A 94 4.50 -4.33 -0.31
N ILE A 95 5.76 -4.26 0.14
CA ILE A 95 6.68 -5.39 0.29
C ILE A 95 7.63 -5.14 1.46
N ASP A 96 7.23 -5.59 2.65
CA ASP A 96 8.14 -5.63 3.78
C ASP A 96 9.28 -6.63 3.49
N GLY A 97 10.52 -6.14 3.52
CA GLY A 97 11.71 -6.93 3.24
C GLY A 97 12.06 -7.03 1.76
N THR A 98 12.07 -5.91 1.03
CA THR A 98 12.48 -5.80 -0.39
C THR A 98 13.80 -6.52 -0.71
N ARG A 99 14.77 -6.55 0.22
CA ARG A 99 16.01 -7.33 0.07
C ARG A 99 15.75 -8.82 -0.08
N SER A 100 14.88 -9.41 0.73
CA SER A 100 14.52 -10.82 0.63
C SER A 100 13.76 -11.07 -0.68
N PHE A 101 12.81 -10.19 -1.01
CA PHE A 101 12.03 -10.27 -2.24
C PHE A 101 12.91 -10.35 -3.50
N ILE A 102 13.99 -9.57 -3.55
CA ILE A 102 14.96 -9.59 -4.66
C ILE A 102 15.67 -10.94 -4.83
N HIS A 103 15.88 -11.69 -3.75
CA HIS A 103 16.68 -12.92 -3.75
C HIS A 103 15.85 -14.21 -3.86
N GLY A 104 14.53 -14.14 -3.74
CA GLY A 104 13.64 -15.31 -3.71
C GLY A 104 13.52 -15.96 -2.34
#